data_AF-A0A9E6AEQ4-F1
#
_entry.id   AF-A0A9E6AEQ4-F1
#
_cell.length_a   1.000
_cell.length_b   1.000
_cell.length_c   1.000
_cell.angle_alpha   90.00
_cell.angle_beta   90.00
_cell.angle_gamma   90.00
#
_symmetry.space_group_name_H-M   'P 1'
#
loop_
_entity.id
_entity.type
_entity.pdbx_description
1 polymer ?
#
loop_
_entity_poly.entity_id
_entity_poly.type
_entity_poly.pdbx_seq_one_letter_code
_entity_poly.pdbx_strand_id
1 'polypeptide(L)'
;MVLRIGTDENGLGSRLGPMIVTAVSANATTSGERLMTRKLPARLRRDLDDSKRLVSHHNIALGEAWSRALVGPHAKNPSALFDALSFEGIKELTTRCPRHIKKQCWGVRATTFQADDELMERIVGHVDYLNNRGVQLRRATSSVLCAKRLNDERADGENRFTSDLHAMERMIISVREDSDEDVLAICGKVGGIGDYSKFFGPLSGRLHSVLKQERAESIYHFPGLGELRFLRDADAADPLVMLASLIGKYVRELLMSQITGFYQARIPSAPNASGYHDPVTAKFVQLTKKQRTELRISDECFERFGPKNPSQKVTKAPRRARSAATRQSGTLPGLESHHK
;
A
#
# COMPACT_ATOMS: atom_id res chain seq x y z
N MET A 1 18.85 20.99 7.38
CA MET A 1 17.39 20.84 7.18
C MET A 1 17.00 19.53 7.83
N VAL A 2 15.71 19.19 7.92
CA VAL A 2 15.27 17.87 8.37
C VAL A 2 14.54 17.21 7.22
N LEU A 3 14.96 16.01 6.83
CA LEU A 3 14.23 15.19 5.88
C LEU A 3 13.07 14.50 6.61
N ARG A 4 11.84 14.84 6.24
CA ARG A 4 10.63 14.28 6.83
C ARG A 4 9.86 13.41 5.87
N ILE A 5 9.16 12.44 6.45
CA ILE A 5 8.30 11.51 5.73
C ILE A 5 6.98 11.42 6.49
N GLY A 6 5.86 11.59 5.80
CA GLY A 6 4.55 11.18 6.28
C GLY A 6 4.11 9.90 5.56
N THR A 7 3.63 8.90 6.29
CA THR A 7 3.08 7.66 5.71
C THR A 7 1.70 7.34 6.24
N ASP A 8 0.83 6.84 5.36
CA ASP A 8 -0.52 6.38 5.69
C ASP A 8 -0.95 5.22 4.80
N GLU A 9 -1.96 4.47 5.23
CA GLU A 9 -2.53 3.36 4.48
C GLU A 9 -4.00 3.56 4.08
N ASN A 10 -4.37 3.02 2.91
CA ASN A 10 -5.72 3.06 2.40
C ASN A 10 -6.18 1.67 1.97
N GLY A 11 -7.40 1.32 2.38
CA GLY A 11 -8.00 0.04 2.03
C GLY A 11 -7.59 -1.12 2.93
N LEU A 12 -7.02 -0.88 4.12
CA LEU A 12 -6.61 -1.93 5.07
C LEU A 12 -7.73 -2.97 5.33
N GLY A 13 -8.96 -2.50 5.57
CA GLY A 13 -10.14 -3.34 5.84
C GLY A 13 -10.98 -3.74 4.63
N SER A 14 -10.52 -3.53 3.40
CA SER A 14 -11.32 -3.82 2.20
C SER A 14 -11.42 -5.32 1.88
N ARG A 15 -12.56 -5.71 1.28
CA ARG A 15 -12.81 -7.05 0.73
C ARG A 15 -12.22 -7.21 -0.66
N LEU A 16 -12.36 -6.19 -1.51
CA LEU A 16 -11.84 -6.16 -2.88
C LEU A 16 -10.78 -5.09 -3.02
N GLY A 17 -10.00 -5.21 -4.09
CA GLY A 17 -9.01 -4.21 -4.48
C GLY A 17 -7.70 -4.28 -3.68
N PRO A 18 -6.77 -3.38 -4.02
CA PRO A 18 -5.50 -3.30 -3.34
C PRO A 18 -5.61 -2.60 -1.99
N MET A 19 -4.67 -2.91 -1.11
CA MET A 19 -4.24 -2.01 -0.04
C MET A 19 -3.13 -1.13 -0.60
N ILE A 20 -3.21 0.17 -0.33
CA ILE A 20 -2.24 1.17 -0.78
C ILE A 20 -1.55 1.72 0.45
N VAL A 21 -0.24 1.79 0.42
CA VAL A 21 0.54 2.49 1.46
C VAL A 21 1.29 3.60 0.76
N THR A 22 1.10 4.83 1.21
CA THR A 22 1.65 6.01 0.54
C THR A 22 2.63 6.72 1.46
N ALA A 23 3.74 7.19 0.90
CA ALA A 23 4.71 8.03 1.57
C ALA A 23 4.82 9.37 0.86
N VAL A 24 4.89 10.46 1.63
CA VAL A 24 5.18 11.81 1.12
C VAL A 24 6.39 12.33 1.87
N SER A 25 7.44 12.72 1.14
CA SER A 25 8.67 13.26 1.72
C SER A 25 8.82 14.75 1.48
N ALA A 26 9.45 15.43 2.43
CA ALA A 26 9.73 16.87 2.36
C ALA A 26 11.03 17.22 3.07
N ASN A 27 11.74 18.23 2.55
CA ASN A 27 12.78 18.91 3.29
C ASN A 27 12.15 20.04 4.09
N ALA A 28 12.39 20.05 5.40
CA ALA A 28 11.87 21.08 6.29
C ALA A 28 13.01 21.91 6.90
N THR A 29 12.87 23.24 6.84
CA THR A 29 13.68 24.14 7.66
C THR A 29 13.11 24.21 9.07
N THR A 30 13.80 24.86 10.00
CA THR A 30 13.28 25.09 11.36
C THR A 30 11.95 25.86 11.37
N SER A 31 11.67 26.70 10.36
CA SER A 31 10.34 27.33 10.23
C SER A 31 9.30 26.34 9.71
N GLY A 32 9.67 25.48 8.75
CA GLY A 32 8.81 24.42 8.23
C GLY A 32 8.40 23.41 9.30
N GLU A 33 9.34 22.99 10.16
CA GLU A 33 9.06 22.12 11.31
C GLU A 33 8.04 22.73 12.26
N ARG A 34 8.19 24.02 12.56
CA ARG A 34 7.24 24.76 13.40
C ARG A 34 5.87 24.90 12.75
N LEU A 35 5.80 24.97 11.42
CA LEU A 35 4.53 24.98 10.70
C LEU A 35 3.85 23.61 10.80
N MET A 36 4.57 22.52 10.56
CA MET A 36 4.00 21.15 10.52
C MET A 36 3.59 20.62 11.90
N THR A 37 4.19 21.13 12.97
CA THR A 37 3.81 20.79 14.35
C THR A 37 2.64 21.63 14.89
N ARG A 38 2.16 22.61 14.12
CA ARG A 38 1.03 23.47 14.48
C ARG A 38 -0.16 23.19 13.59
N LYS A 39 -1.34 23.65 14.04
CA LYS A 39 -2.55 23.60 13.23
C LYS A 39 -2.37 24.43 11.96
N LEU A 40 -2.55 23.80 10.81
CA LEU A 40 -2.47 24.46 9.51
C LEU A 40 -3.49 25.62 9.38
N PRO A 41 -3.19 26.66 8.58
CA PRO A 41 -4.13 27.74 8.31
C PRO A 41 -5.46 27.22 7.77
N ALA A 42 -6.56 27.89 8.11
CA ALA A 42 -7.91 27.45 7.72
C ALA A 42 -8.06 27.29 6.20
N ARG A 43 -7.44 28.18 5.40
CA ARG A 43 -7.47 28.11 3.94
C ARG A 43 -6.86 26.79 3.42
N LEU A 44 -5.73 26.37 3.97
CA LEU A 44 -5.05 25.13 3.59
C LEU A 44 -5.82 23.91 4.10
N ARG A 45 -6.34 23.95 5.33
CA ARG A 45 -7.13 22.84 5.90
C ARG A 45 -8.42 22.50 5.15
N ARG A 46 -8.95 23.41 4.32
CA ARG A 46 -10.08 23.07 3.45
C ARG A 46 -9.71 22.05 2.37
N ASP A 47 -8.43 21.98 2.03
CA ASP A 47 -7.89 21.14 0.96
C ASP A 47 -6.84 20.12 1.47
N LEU A 48 -6.41 20.22 2.74
CA LEU A 48 -5.44 19.34 3.38
C LEU A 48 -5.78 19.12 4.87
N ASP A 49 -6.51 18.05 5.15
CA ASP A 49 -7.00 17.60 6.46
C ASP A 49 -7.33 16.10 6.32
N ASP A 50 -7.97 15.50 7.33
CA ASP A 50 -8.42 14.11 7.33
C ASP A 50 -9.14 13.74 6.01
N SER A 51 -8.56 12.79 5.28
CA SER A 51 -9.03 12.39 3.95
C SER A 51 -10.44 11.81 3.96
N LYS A 52 -10.93 11.33 5.11
CA LYS A 52 -12.31 10.86 5.31
C LYS A 52 -13.32 12.00 5.27
N ARG A 53 -12.90 13.23 5.60
CA ARG A 53 -13.72 14.44 5.54
C ARG A 53 -13.72 15.10 4.16
N LEU A 54 -12.59 15.02 3.45
CA LEU A 54 -12.37 15.78 2.23
C LEU A 54 -12.63 15.01 0.94
N VAL A 55 -12.47 13.68 0.97
CA VAL A 55 -12.55 12.82 -0.22
C VAL A 55 -13.57 11.72 0.01
N SER A 56 -14.28 11.30 -1.03
CA SER A 56 -15.18 10.15 -0.98
C SER A 56 -14.95 9.23 -2.18
N HIS A 57 -15.53 8.02 -2.15
CA HIS A 57 -15.46 7.09 -3.29
C HIS A 57 -15.93 7.73 -4.61
N HIS A 58 -16.81 8.74 -4.54
CA HIS A 58 -17.38 9.40 -5.71
C HIS A 58 -16.69 10.73 -6.08
N ASN A 59 -15.82 11.25 -5.22
CA ASN A 59 -15.10 12.49 -5.48
C ASN A 59 -13.66 12.34 -4.98
N ILE A 60 -12.76 12.08 -5.92
CA ILE A 60 -11.32 11.92 -5.70
C ILE A 60 -10.49 13.05 -6.33
N ALA A 61 -11.16 14.10 -6.84
CA ALA A 61 -10.53 15.22 -7.52
C ALA A 61 -9.45 15.90 -6.66
N LEU A 62 -9.68 16.03 -5.35
CA LEU A 62 -8.71 16.65 -4.45
C LEU A 62 -7.42 15.82 -4.31
N GLY A 63 -7.54 14.51 -4.11
CA GLY A 63 -6.38 13.61 -4.04
C GLY A 63 -5.64 13.52 -5.37
N GLU A 64 -6.38 13.57 -6.49
CA GLU A 64 -5.83 13.68 -7.84
C GLU A 64 -5.04 14.99 -8.01
N ALA A 65 -5.60 16.13 -7.58
CA ALA A 65 -4.96 17.44 -7.72
C ALA A 65 -3.65 17.51 -6.94
N TRP A 66 -3.63 17.05 -5.69
CA TRP A 66 -2.40 16.93 -4.90
C TRP A 66 -1.37 16.02 -5.55
N SER A 67 -1.81 14.88 -6.08
CA SER A 67 -0.95 13.95 -6.80
C SER A 67 -0.31 14.62 -8.03
N ARG A 68 -1.11 15.33 -8.82
CA ARG A 68 -0.65 16.05 -10.02
C ARG A 68 0.32 17.17 -9.67
N ALA A 69 0.04 17.94 -8.61
CA ALA A 69 0.90 19.03 -8.18
C ALA A 69 2.28 18.53 -7.71
N LEU A 70 2.35 17.35 -7.09
CA LEU A 70 3.60 16.75 -6.62
C LEU A 70 4.40 16.03 -7.71
N VAL A 71 3.72 15.41 -8.68
CA VAL A 71 4.38 14.74 -9.82
C VAL A 71 4.78 15.75 -10.92
N GLY A 72 4.05 16.86 -11.03
CA GLY A 72 4.26 17.88 -12.05
C GLY A 72 3.56 17.57 -13.39
N PRO A 73 3.81 18.39 -14.43
CA PRO A 73 3.05 18.39 -15.68
C PRO A 73 3.28 17.17 -16.58
N HIS A 74 4.17 16.26 -16.19
CA HIS A 74 4.54 15.08 -17.00
C HIS A 74 3.40 14.04 -17.09
N ALA A 75 2.52 14.00 -16.10
CA ALA A 75 1.40 13.08 -16.06
C ALA A 75 0.24 13.58 -16.94
N LYS A 76 0.16 13.08 -18.19
CA LYS A 76 -0.88 13.49 -19.16
C LYS A 76 -2.25 12.84 -18.94
N ASN A 77 -2.33 11.81 -18.12
CA ASN A 77 -3.56 11.09 -17.81
C ASN A 77 -3.41 10.34 -16.47
N PRO A 78 -4.51 9.84 -15.86
CA PRO A 78 -4.47 9.13 -14.58
C PRO A 78 -3.54 7.90 -14.55
N SER A 79 -3.38 7.18 -15.67
CA SER A 79 -2.47 6.03 -15.74
C SER A 79 -1.01 6.46 -15.66
N ALA A 80 -0.63 7.52 -16.37
CA ALA A 80 0.72 8.09 -16.30
C ALA A 80 1.01 8.70 -14.92
N LEU A 81 -0.01 9.32 -14.30
CA LEU A 81 0.10 9.82 -12.93
C LEU A 81 0.36 8.68 -11.94
N PHE A 82 -0.39 7.58 -12.06
CA PHE A 82 -0.18 6.42 -11.21
C PHE A 82 1.19 5.77 -11.42
N ASP A 83 1.67 5.65 -12.66
CA ASP A 83 3.01 5.13 -12.94
C ASP A 83 4.10 5.97 -12.24
N ALA A 84 3.98 7.30 -12.26
CA ALA A 84 4.90 8.19 -11.56
C ALA A 84 4.82 8.10 -10.02
N LEU A 85 3.65 7.79 -9.47
CA LEU A 85 3.46 7.55 -8.04
C LEU A 85 3.87 6.15 -7.61
N SER A 86 3.92 5.17 -8.52
CA SER A 86 4.13 3.77 -8.17
C SER A 86 5.52 3.53 -7.59
N PHE A 87 5.59 3.07 -6.35
CA PHE A 87 6.88 2.77 -5.69
C PHE A 87 7.63 1.64 -6.40
N GLU A 88 6.93 0.55 -6.73
CA GLU A 88 7.52 -0.61 -7.42
C GLU A 88 7.64 -0.42 -8.95
N GLY A 89 6.92 0.54 -9.52
CA GLY A 89 6.67 0.65 -10.96
C GLY A 89 5.73 -0.43 -11.52
N ILE A 90 5.04 -0.11 -12.62
CA ILE A 90 4.02 -0.98 -13.25
C ILE A 90 4.60 -2.33 -13.70
N LYS A 91 5.86 -2.31 -14.18
CA LYS A 91 6.53 -3.53 -14.63
C LYS A 91 6.57 -4.55 -13.51
N GLU A 92 7.07 -4.17 -12.33
CA GLU A 92 7.20 -5.07 -11.20
C GLU A 92 5.85 -5.50 -10.62
N LEU A 93 4.91 -4.56 -10.48
CA LEU A 93 3.54 -4.86 -10.01
C LEU A 93 2.83 -5.88 -10.90
N THR A 94 3.20 -5.97 -12.18
CA THR A 94 2.57 -6.89 -13.13
C THR A 94 3.36 -8.17 -13.38
N THR A 95 4.60 -8.30 -12.89
CA THR A 95 5.47 -9.48 -13.12
C THR A 95 4.82 -10.78 -12.69
N ARG A 96 4.12 -10.79 -11.55
CA ARG A 96 3.44 -11.98 -11.00
C ARG A 96 1.98 -12.14 -11.43
N CYS A 97 1.46 -11.24 -12.27
CA CYS A 97 0.06 -11.32 -12.71
C CYS A 97 -0.14 -12.42 -13.75
N PRO A 98 -1.09 -13.34 -13.57
CA PRO A 98 -1.47 -14.29 -14.62
C PRO A 98 -1.91 -13.54 -15.88
N ARG A 99 -1.35 -13.91 -17.04
CA ARG A 99 -1.54 -13.18 -18.31
C ARG A 99 -3.01 -12.98 -18.67
N HIS A 100 -3.85 -13.99 -18.43
CA HIS A 100 -5.29 -13.94 -18.74
C HIS A 100 -6.12 -13.11 -17.73
N ILE A 101 -5.59 -12.84 -16.54
CA ILE A 101 -6.26 -12.05 -15.47
C ILE A 101 -5.82 -10.58 -15.51
N LYS A 102 -4.62 -10.28 -16.01
CA LYS A 102 -3.98 -8.95 -15.98
C LYS A 102 -4.93 -7.79 -16.37
N LYS A 103 -5.81 -7.99 -17.35
CA LYS A 103 -6.77 -6.98 -17.81
C LYS A 103 -7.79 -6.51 -16.76
N GLN A 104 -8.05 -7.29 -15.71
CA GLN A 104 -8.94 -6.88 -14.62
C GLN A 104 -8.38 -5.68 -13.84
N CYS A 105 -7.07 -5.71 -13.55
CA CYS A 105 -6.43 -4.73 -12.67
C CYS A 105 -5.54 -3.73 -13.41
N TRP A 106 -5.18 -4.02 -14.65
CA TRP A 106 -4.21 -3.24 -15.43
C TRP A 106 -4.67 -3.00 -16.87
N GLY A 107 -5.97 -3.20 -17.14
CA GLY A 107 -6.54 -2.88 -18.44
C GLY A 107 -6.50 -1.37 -18.68
N VAL A 108 -6.04 -0.95 -19.85
CA VAL A 108 -6.12 0.46 -20.25
C VAL A 108 -7.58 0.81 -20.46
N ARG A 109 -8.10 1.71 -19.62
CA ARG A 109 -9.38 2.37 -19.83
C ARG A 109 -9.12 3.86 -19.93
N ALA A 110 -9.76 4.53 -20.88
CA ALA A 110 -9.71 5.98 -20.95
C ALA A 110 -10.37 6.55 -19.68
N THR A 111 -9.53 6.98 -18.74
CA THR A 111 -9.93 7.76 -17.57
C THR A 111 -9.42 9.17 -17.79
N THR A 112 -10.27 10.16 -17.58
CA THR A 112 -9.86 11.57 -17.57
C THR A 112 -9.58 12.01 -16.15
N PHE A 113 -8.80 13.07 -16.01
CA PHE A 113 -8.66 13.77 -14.74
C PHE A 113 -10.02 14.32 -14.28
N GLN A 114 -10.28 14.26 -12.97
CA GLN A 114 -11.48 14.80 -12.33
C GLN A 114 -11.24 16.22 -11.80
N ALA A 115 -10.00 16.59 -11.47
CA ALA A 115 -9.68 17.92 -11.00
C ALA A 115 -9.68 18.92 -12.16
N ASP A 116 -10.53 19.95 -12.03
CA ASP A 116 -10.56 21.09 -12.93
C ASP A 116 -9.36 22.04 -12.72
N ASP A 117 -9.23 23.02 -13.62
CA ASP A 117 -8.10 23.95 -13.62
C ASP A 117 -8.12 24.87 -12.38
N GLU A 118 -9.30 25.23 -11.87
CA GLU A 118 -9.43 26.06 -10.66
C GLU A 118 -8.91 25.32 -9.42
N LEU A 119 -9.29 24.05 -9.26
CA LEU A 119 -8.77 23.21 -8.19
C LEU A 119 -7.26 23.02 -8.32
N MET A 120 -6.76 22.80 -9.54
CA MET A 120 -5.33 22.66 -9.78
C MET A 120 -4.56 23.94 -9.41
N GLU A 121 -5.01 25.11 -9.84
CA GLU A 121 -4.39 26.39 -9.48
C GLU A 121 -4.37 26.58 -7.96
N ARG A 122 -5.49 26.26 -7.29
CA ARG A 122 -5.58 26.34 -5.83
C ARG A 122 -4.59 25.43 -5.13
N ILE A 123 -4.44 24.18 -5.57
CA ILE A 123 -3.49 23.22 -4.98
C ILE A 123 -2.04 23.62 -5.26
N VAL A 124 -1.72 24.09 -6.46
CA VAL A 124 -0.37 24.63 -6.75
C VAL A 124 -0.05 25.80 -5.82
N GLY A 125 -0.98 26.72 -5.60
CA GLY A 125 -0.80 27.80 -4.63
C GLY A 125 -0.58 27.32 -3.19
N HIS A 126 -1.14 26.17 -2.80
CA HIS A 126 -0.85 25.56 -1.50
C HIS A 126 0.54 24.94 -1.42
N VAL A 127 1.01 24.30 -2.50
CA VAL A 127 2.39 23.81 -2.61
C VAL A 127 3.38 24.97 -2.48
N ASP A 128 3.13 26.07 -3.19
CA ASP A 128 3.95 27.28 -3.11
C ASP A 128 3.93 27.89 -1.70
N TYR A 129 2.76 27.90 -1.05
CA TYR A 129 2.63 28.35 0.33
C TYR A 129 3.51 27.52 1.28
N LEU A 130 3.47 26.19 1.17
CA LEU A 130 4.29 25.29 1.99
C LEU A 130 5.78 25.53 1.73
N ASN A 131 6.18 25.61 0.47
CA ASN A 131 7.56 25.85 0.06
C ASN A 131 8.10 27.18 0.62
N ASN A 132 7.33 28.27 0.48
CA ASN A 132 7.68 29.60 1.00
C ASN A 132 7.75 29.67 2.54
N ARG A 133 7.17 28.69 3.24
CA ARG A 133 7.28 28.56 4.70
C ARG A 133 8.38 27.59 5.15
N GLY A 134 9.14 27.05 4.20
CA GLY A 134 10.26 26.16 4.45
C GLY A 134 9.87 24.69 4.53
N VAL A 135 8.75 24.29 3.93
CA VAL A 135 8.38 22.88 3.71
C VAL A 135 8.45 22.60 2.21
N GLN A 136 9.59 22.12 1.75
CA GLN A 136 9.80 21.77 0.35
C GLN A 136 9.38 20.31 0.13
N LEU A 137 8.19 20.11 -0.44
CA LEU A 137 7.73 18.77 -0.83
C LEU A 137 8.65 18.19 -1.90
N ARG A 138 9.09 16.95 -1.72
CA ARG A 138 10.10 16.29 -2.57
C ARG A 138 9.46 15.27 -3.49
N ARG A 139 8.70 14.33 -2.91
CA ARG A 139 8.15 13.19 -3.65
C ARG A 139 6.92 12.63 -2.93
N ALA A 140 6.01 12.07 -3.70
CA ALA A 140 4.99 11.13 -3.22
C ALA A 140 5.16 9.79 -3.91
N THR A 141 5.09 8.69 -3.16
CA THR A 141 5.12 7.32 -3.68
C THR A 141 4.05 6.47 -3.03
N SER A 142 3.56 5.46 -3.76
CA SER A 142 2.55 4.53 -3.29
C SER A 142 2.96 3.09 -3.60
N SER A 143 3.05 2.26 -2.57
CA SER A 143 3.19 0.81 -2.68
C SER A 143 1.81 0.18 -2.85
N VAL A 144 1.71 -0.78 -3.79
CA VAL A 144 0.45 -1.48 -4.08
C VAL A 144 0.53 -2.92 -3.63
N LEU A 145 -0.30 -3.28 -2.65
CA LEU A 145 -0.49 -4.65 -2.20
C LEU A 145 -1.82 -5.17 -2.75
N CYS A 146 -1.77 -5.86 -3.89
CA CYS A 146 -2.96 -6.41 -4.54
C CYS A 146 -3.55 -7.57 -3.74
N ALA A 147 -4.80 -7.94 -4.04
CA ALA A 147 -5.50 -9.03 -3.36
C ALA A 147 -4.69 -10.34 -3.33
N LYS A 148 -4.09 -10.72 -4.46
CA LYS A 148 -3.26 -11.92 -4.54
C LYS A 148 -2.07 -11.85 -3.59
N ARG A 149 -1.31 -10.76 -3.59
CA ARG A 149 -0.14 -10.60 -2.73
C ARG A 149 -0.52 -10.72 -1.25
N LEU A 150 -1.59 -10.04 -0.84
CA LEU A 150 -2.08 -10.11 0.54
C LEU A 150 -2.59 -11.50 0.92
N ASN A 151 -3.17 -12.23 -0.03
CA ASN A 151 -3.61 -13.61 0.17
C ASN A 151 -2.42 -14.59 0.27
N ASP A 152 -1.37 -14.38 -0.54
CA ASP A 152 -0.15 -15.16 -0.52
C ASP A 152 0.61 -14.95 0.80
N GLU A 153 0.88 -13.69 1.20
CA GLU A 153 1.51 -13.34 2.48
C GLU A 153 0.74 -13.93 3.67
N ARG A 154 -0.58 -13.90 3.59
CA ARG A 154 -1.45 -14.53 4.59
C ARG A 154 -1.35 -16.06 4.62
N ALA A 155 -1.20 -16.70 3.47
CA ALA A 155 -1.00 -18.14 3.41
C ALA A 155 0.33 -18.54 4.07
N ASP A 156 1.32 -17.65 4.03
CA ASP A 156 2.63 -17.78 4.67
C ASP A 156 2.63 -17.40 6.17
N GLY A 157 1.47 -17.04 6.73
CA GLY A 157 1.28 -16.77 8.16
C GLY A 157 1.42 -15.29 8.54
N GLU A 158 1.68 -14.41 7.58
CA GLU A 158 1.65 -12.97 7.81
C GLU A 158 0.20 -12.47 7.89
N ASN A 159 0.02 -11.28 8.45
CA ASN A 159 -1.28 -10.63 8.45
C ASN A 159 -1.15 -9.26 7.79
N ARG A 160 -2.28 -8.73 7.32
CA ARG A 160 -2.32 -7.45 6.58
C ARG A 160 -1.70 -6.26 7.33
N PHE A 161 -1.72 -6.26 8.67
CA PHE A 161 -1.09 -5.19 9.46
C PHE A 161 0.44 -5.29 9.38
N THR A 162 0.98 -6.51 9.36
CA THR A 162 2.40 -6.74 9.11
C THR A 162 2.78 -6.33 7.67
N SER A 163 1.98 -6.72 6.67
CA SER A 163 2.19 -6.31 5.28
C SER A 163 2.20 -4.79 5.09
N ASP A 164 1.30 -4.10 5.78
CA ASP A 164 1.17 -2.63 5.80
C ASP A 164 2.43 -1.98 6.39
N LEU A 165 2.80 -2.39 7.60
CA LEU A 165 4.03 -1.96 8.27
C LEU A 165 5.27 -2.17 7.38
N HIS A 166 5.42 -3.35 6.77
CA HIS A 166 6.57 -3.64 5.91
C HIS A 166 6.59 -2.81 4.63
N ALA A 167 5.43 -2.36 4.14
CA ALA A 167 5.37 -1.41 3.03
C ALA A 167 5.80 0.00 3.47
N MET A 168 5.36 0.46 4.65
CA MET A 168 5.84 1.73 5.23
C MET A 168 7.36 1.71 5.41
N GLU A 169 7.91 0.63 6.00
CA GLU A 169 9.35 0.46 6.22
C GLU A 169 10.16 0.55 4.92
N ARG A 170 9.74 -0.15 3.86
CA ARG A 170 10.45 -0.11 2.56
C ARG A 170 10.48 1.30 1.96
N MET A 171 9.39 2.06 2.08
CA MET A 171 9.36 3.43 1.56
C MET A 171 10.24 4.36 2.40
N ILE A 172 10.25 4.20 3.73
CA ILE A 172 11.11 4.98 4.63
C ILE A 172 12.59 4.72 4.34
N ILE A 173 12.97 3.44 4.18
CA ILE A 173 14.33 3.04 3.80
C ILE A 173 14.70 3.66 2.45
N SER A 174 13.84 3.56 1.43
CA SER A 174 14.13 4.11 0.11
C SER A 174 14.32 5.63 0.12
N VAL A 175 13.52 6.37 0.88
CA VAL A 175 13.70 7.83 1.00
C VAL A 175 15.01 8.15 1.72
N ARG A 176 15.41 7.35 2.71
CA ARG A 176 16.71 7.51 3.37
C ARG A 176 17.87 7.18 2.45
N GLU A 177 17.74 6.18 1.56
CA GLU A 177 18.78 5.81 0.60
C GLU A 177 18.98 6.87 -0.50
N ASP A 178 17.93 7.62 -0.82
CA ASP A 178 17.98 8.77 -1.75
C ASP A 178 18.59 10.05 -1.10
N SER A 179 19.05 9.98 0.15
CA SER A 179 19.61 11.08 0.92
C SER A 179 20.80 10.63 1.76
N ASP A 180 21.66 11.55 2.21
CA ASP A 180 22.67 11.26 3.24
C ASP A 180 22.19 11.65 4.64
N GLU A 181 21.04 12.29 4.77
CA GLU A 181 20.47 12.78 6.02
C GLU A 181 19.56 11.73 6.69
N ASP A 182 19.61 11.65 8.02
CA ASP A 182 18.64 10.86 8.79
C ASP A 182 17.23 11.41 8.63
N VAL A 183 16.25 10.50 8.60
CA VAL A 183 14.85 10.81 8.38
C VAL A 183 14.10 10.95 9.70
N LEU A 184 13.12 11.85 9.73
CA LEU A 184 12.05 11.84 10.72
C LEU A 184 10.76 11.36 10.03
N ALA A 185 10.43 10.09 10.25
CA ALA A 185 9.26 9.44 9.67
C ALA A 185 8.08 9.47 10.66
N ILE A 186 6.97 10.06 10.23
CA ILE A 186 5.69 10.07 10.93
C ILE A 186 4.73 9.15 10.18
N CYS A 187 4.24 8.13 10.86
CA CYS A 187 3.42 7.08 10.28
C CYS A 187 2.06 7.02 10.99
N GLY A 188 1.00 6.78 10.23
CA GLY A 188 -0.27 6.31 10.79
C GLY A 188 -0.05 5.05 11.63
N LYS A 189 -0.67 4.98 12.80
CA LYS A 189 -0.56 3.79 13.65
C LYS A 189 -1.26 2.60 12.99
N VAL A 190 -0.48 1.63 12.57
CA VAL A 190 -0.94 0.38 11.96
C VAL A 190 -1.76 -0.48 12.94
N GLY A 191 -3.08 -0.45 12.78
CA GLY A 191 -4.02 -1.29 13.53
C GLY A 191 -3.85 -1.21 15.06
N GLY A 192 -3.88 -2.37 15.72
CA GLY A 192 -3.74 -2.49 17.18
C GLY A 192 -2.31 -2.70 17.67
N ILE A 193 -1.29 -2.48 16.83
CA ILE A 193 0.11 -2.76 17.18
C ILE A 193 0.57 -1.78 18.26
N GLY A 194 0.86 -2.31 19.44
CA GLY A 194 1.42 -1.53 20.56
C GLY A 194 2.95 -1.55 20.62
N ASP A 195 3.57 -2.60 20.06
CA ASP A 195 5.00 -2.89 20.13
C ASP A 195 5.48 -3.31 18.74
N TYR A 196 6.01 -2.34 17.97
CA TYR A 196 6.42 -2.54 16.58
C TYR A 196 7.71 -3.33 16.45
N SER A 197 8.57 -3.36 17.47
CA SER A 197 9.84 -4.10 17.47
C SER A 197 9.66 -5.58 17.14
N LYS A 198 8.52 -6.16 17.52
CA LYS A 198 8.16 -7.56 17.25
C LYS A 198 7.70 -7.84 15.83
N PHE A 199 7.33 -6.80 15.08
CA PHE A 199 6.71 -6.92 13.76
C PHE A 199 7.54 -6.33 12.63
N PHE A 200 8.67 -5.68 12.94
CA PHE A 200 9.56 -5.15 11.90
C PHE A 200 9.98 -6.24 10.91
N GLY A 201 9.98 -5.89 9.62
CA GLY A 201 10.33 -6.80 8.53
C GLY A 201 11.59 -6.31 7.80
N PRO A 202 11.46 -5.40 6.82
CA PRO A 202 12.61 -4.71 6.22
C PRO A 202 13.60 -4.08 7.21
N LEU A 203 13.13 -3.62 8.37
CA LEU A 203 13.95 -3.12 9.47
C LEU A 203 14.36 -4.20 10.49
N SER A 204 13.93 -5.44 10.30
CA SER A 204 14.30 -6.56 11.16
C SER A 204 15.81 -6.74 11.20
N GLY A 205 16.32 -7.05 12.39
CA GLY A 205 17.76 -7.19 12.64
C GLY A 205 18.55 -5.88 12.71
N ARG A 206 17.95 -4.73 12.39
CA ARG A 206 18.59 -3.43 12.64
C ARG A 206 18.54 -3.07 14.12
N LEU A 207 19.67 -2.60 14.65
CA LEU A 207 19.74 -2.05 15.99
C LEU A 207 18.80 -0.85 16.09
N HIS A 208 18.00 -0.80 17.16
CA HIS A 208 17.14 0.33 17.46
C HIS A 208 16.96 0.52 18.95
N SER A 209 16.67 1.76 19.33
CA SER A 209 16.25 2.12 20.68
C SER A 209 14.77 2.44 20.69
N VAL A 210 14.04 1.93 21.69
CA VAL A 210 12.64 2.29 21.94
C VAL A 210 12.64 3.55 22.77
N LEU A 211 12.28 4.69 22.16
CA LEU A 211 12.22 5.97 22.87
C LEU A 211 10.89 6.17 23.59
N LYS A 212 9.80 5.64 23.02
CA LYS A 212 8.46 5.72 23.61
C LYS A 212 7.58 4.59 23.09
N GLN A 213 6.72 4.03 23.94
CA GLN A 213 5.77 2.99 23.53
C GLN A 213 4.45 3.09 24.29
N GLU A 214 3.49 3.80 23.70
CA GLU A 214 2.18 4.06 24.29
C GLU A 214 1.05 3.82 23.27
N ARG A 215 -0.18 3.84 23.77
CA ARG A 215 -1.37 3.68 22.93
C ARG A 215 -1.49 4.77 21.86
N ALA A 216 -1.20 6.02 22.22
CA ALA A 216 -1.33 7.16 21.32
C ALA A 216 -0.13 7.30 20.36
N GLU A 217 1.05 6.85 20.78
CA GLU A 217 2.31 7.10 20.07
C GLU A 217 3.35 6.03 20.42
N SER A 218 4.07 5.54 19.41
CA SER A 218 5.26 4.71 19.58
C SER A 218 6.43 5.34 18.80
N ILE A 219 7.60 5.50 19.42
CA ILE A 219 8.78 6.16 18.84
C ILE A 219 9.98 5.21 18.93
N TYR A 220 10.66 5.04 17.81
CA TYR A 220 11.85 4.21 17.66
C TYR A 220 12.95 5.02 16.98
N HIS A 221 14.18 4.88 17.47
CA HIS A 221 15.36 5.45 16.82
C HIS A 221 16.24 4.34 16.25
N PHE A 222 16.62 4.48 14.98
CA PHE A 222 17.47 3.56 14.25
C PHE A 222 18.75 4.32 13.82
N PRO A 223 19.94 3.92 14.30
CA PRO A 223 21.19 4.53 13.87
C PRO A 223 21.37 4.45 12.34
N GLY A 224 21.69 5.58 11.71
CA GLY A 224 21.89 5.69 10.25
C GLY A 224 20.59 5.67 9.43
N LEU A 225 19.43 5.60 10.07
CA LEU A 225 18.13 5.80 9.44
C LEU A 225 17.45 7.05 10.00
N GLY A 226 17.42 7.21 11.32
CA GLY A 226 16.76 8.32 11.99
C GLY A 226 15.64 7.84 12.93
N GLU A 227 14.55 8.59 12.99
CA GLU A 227 13.46 8.37 13.95
C GLU A 227 12.15 8.00 13.26
N LEU A 228 11.50 6.95 13.75
CA LEU A 228 10.19 6.48 13.30
C LEU A 228 9.16 6.68 14.42
N ARG A 229 8.10 7.44 14.11
CA ARG A 229 6.96 7.66 15.00
C ARG A 229 5.70 7.05 14.40
N PHE A 230 5.02 6.23 15.18
CA PHE A 230 3.69 5.71 14.86
C PHE A 230 2.66 6.44 15.71
N LEU A 231 1.90 7.34 15.08
CA LEU A 231 0.95 8.22 15.75
C LEU A 231 -0.49 7.78 15.45
N ARG A 232 -1.31 7.72 16.50
CA ARG A 232 -2.75 7.54 16.33
C ARG A 232 -3.35 8.83 15.75
N ASP A 233 -4.27 8.69 14.80
CA ASP A 233 -4.95 9.82 14.15
C ASP A 233 -3.96 10.79 13.46
N ALA A 234 -2.85 10.25 12.95
CA ALA A 234 -1.79 11.00 12.29
C ALA A 234 -2.29 11.73 11.03
N ASP A 235 -3.25 11.12 10.32
CA ASP A 235 -3.97 11.67 9.17
C ASP A 235 -4.83 12.89 9.51
N ALA A 236 -5.00 13.23 10.79
CA ALA A 236 -5.63 14.46 11.26
C ALA A 236 -4.66 15.42 11.97
N ALA A 237 -3.40 15.03 12.16
CA ALA A 237 -2.42 15.77 12.96
C ALA A 237 -1.16 16.22 12.19
N ASP A 238 -0.63 15.39 11.29
CA ASP A 238 0.60 15.68 10.54
C ASP A 238 0.30 15.97 9.06
N PRO A 239 0.73 17.12 8.51
CA PRO A 239 0.44 17.50 7.13
C PRO A 239 0.95 16.52 6.05
N LEU A 240 2.10 15.86 6.27
CA LEU A 240 2.63 14.91 5.30
C LEU A 240 1.84 13.60 5.34
N VAL A 241 1.38 13.19 6.52
CA VAL A 241 0.48 12.03 6.66
C VAL A 241 -0.89 12.33 6.05
N MET A 242 -1.43 13.54 6.26
CA MET A 242 -2.66 14.00 5.56
C MET A 242 -2.51 13.89 4.04
N LEU A 243 -1.39 14.35 3.48
CA LEU A 243 -1.09 14.24 2.04
C LEU A 243 -1.00 12.77 1.60
N ALA A 244 -0.27 11.94 2.36
CA ALA A 244 -0.16 10.52 2.08
C ALA A 244 -1.54 9.85 2.04
N SER A 245 -2.40 10.14 3.01
CA SER A 245 -3.78 9.63 3.07
C SER A 245 -4.63 10.03 1.86
N LEU A 246 -4.57 11.31 1.44
CA LEU A 246 -5.32 11.83 0.29
C LEU A 246 -4.87 11.17 -1.02
N ILE A 247 -3.56 11.08 -1.23
CA ILE A 247 -2.96 10.49 -2.42
C ILE A 247 -3.22 8.99 -2.46
N GLY A 248 -3.02 8.28 -1.35
CA GLY A 248 -3.30 6.85 -1.23
C GLY A 248 -4.77 6.52 -1.51
N LYS A 249 -5.69 7.40 -1.10
CA LYS A 249 -7.12 7.26 -1.41
C LYS A 249 -7.38 7.42 -2.90
N TYR A 250 -6.81 8.44 -3.53
CA TYR A 250 -6.90 8.62 -4.98
C TYR A 250 -6.39 7.39 -5.74
N VAL A 251 -5.19 6.90 -5.41
CA VAL A 251 -4.59 5.71 -6.04
C VAL A 251 -5.48 4.48 -5.84
N ARG A 252 -5.99 4.26 -4.63
CA ARG A 252 -6.89 3.14 -4.33
C ARG A 252 -8.14 3.20 -5.20
N GLU A 253 -8.81 4.35 -5.24
CA GLU A 253 -10.05 4.52 -5.99
C GLU A 253 -9.81 4.42 -7.50
N LEU A 254 -8.69 4.93 -8.01
CA LEU A 254 -8.29 4.74 -9.39
C LEU A 254 -8.18 3.24 -9.73
N LEU A 255 -7.46 2.46 -8.92
CA LEU A 255 -7.30 1.02 -9.16
C LEU A 255 -8.60 0.23 -8.95
N MET A 256 -9.42 0.62 -7.98
CA MET A 256 -10.76 0.05 -7.80
C MET A 256 -11.67 0.33 -9.00
N SER A 257 -11.62 1.52 -9.57
CA SER A 257 -12.41 1.90 -10.75
C SER A 257 -12.02 1.08 -11.99
N GLN A 258 -10.74 0.67 -12.10
CA GLN A 258 -10.29 -0.24 -13.17
C GLN A 258 -10.92 -1.62 -13.01
N ILE A 259 -10.95 -2.14 -11.78
CA ILE A 259 -11.59 -3.43 -11.46
C ILE A 259 -13.09 -3.35 -11.75
N THR A 260 -13.81 -2.39 -11.18
CA THR A 260 -15.26 -2.27 -11.39
C THR A 260 -15.59 -2.05 -12.86
N GLY A 261 -14.83 -1.18 -13.52
CA GLY A 261 -14.95 -0.89 -14.94
C GLY A 261 -14.75 -2.10 -15.84
N PHE A 262 -13.78 -2.98 -15.55
CA PHE A 262 -13.55 -4.20 -16.31
C PHE A 262 -14.79 -5.11 -16.36
N TYR A 263 -15.50 -5.22 -15.24
CA TYR A 263 -16.72 -6.02 -15.15
C TYR A 263 -17.95 -5.31 -15.71
N GLN A 264 -18.09 -4.01 -15.46
CA GLN A 264 -19.21 -3.20 -15.99
C GLN A 264 -19.27 -3.19 -17.51
N ALA A 265 -18.11 -3.26 -18.19
CA ALA A 265 -18.06 -3.38 -19.65
C ALA A 265 -18.76 -4.65 -20.19
N ARG A 266 -18.94 -5.68 -19.35
CA ARG A 266 -19.60 -6.95 -19.69
C ARG A 266 -20.95 -7.12 -19.00
N ILE A 267 -21.11 -6.47 -17.85
CA ILE A 267 -22.30 -6.53 -17.01
C ILE A 267 -22.69 -5.07 -16.71
N PRO A 268 -23.41 -4.39 -17.63
CA PRO A 268 -23.76 -2.98 -17.44
C PRO A 268 -24.57 -2.70 -16.16
N SER A 269 -25.28 -3.70 -15.64
CA SER A 269 -26.04 -3.62 -14.38
C SER A 269 -25.19 -3.79 -13.11
N ALA A 270 -23.88 -4.07 -13.22
CA ALA A 270 -23.00 -4.21 -12.07
C ALA A 270 -22.78 -2.84 -11.41
N PRO A 271 -22.98 -2.71 -10.09
CA PRO A 271 -22.83 -1.43 -9.41
C PRO A 271 -21.35 -1.01 -9.35
N ASN A 272 -21.09 0.28 -9.14
CA ASN A 272 -19.74 0.73 -8.81
C ASN A 272 -19.45 0.37 -7.34
N ALA A 273 -18.65 -0.68 -7.13
CA ALA A 273 -18.34 -1.17 -5.80
C ALA A 273 -17.22 -0.38 -5.13
N SER A 274 -17.41 -0.05 -3.85
CA SER A 274 -16.39 0.60 -3.02
C SER A 274 -15.20 -0.34 -2.71
N GLY A 275 -15.45 -1.65 -2.77
CA GLY A 275 -14.52 -2.71 -2.37
C GLY A 275 -14.52 -3.03 -0.88
N TYR A 276 -15.30 -2.33 -0.04
CA TYR A 276 -15.43 -2.63 1.39
C TYR A 276 -16.48 -3.72 1.68
N HIS A 277 -16.61 -4.09 2.96
CA HIS A 277 -17.63 -5.02 3.43
C HIS A 277 -18.99 -4.33 3.53
N ASP A 278 -19.59 -4.02 2.37
CA ASP A 278 -20.88 -3.34 2.27
C ASP A 278 -21.83 -4.08 1.28
N PRO A 279 -23.14 -3.79 1.31
CA PRO A 279 -24.12 -4.44 0.43
C PRO A 279 -23.88 -4.22 -1.06
N VAL A 280 -23.37 -3.06 -1.48
CA VAL A 280 -23.09 -2.73 -2.88
C VAL A 280 -21.94 -3.61 -3.39
N THR A 281 -20.86 -3.71 -2.61
CA THR A 281 -19.73 -4.59 -2.91
C THR A 281 -20.16 -6.05 -2.91
N ALA A 282 -21.02 -6.49 -1.97
CA ALA A 282 -21.54 -7.86 -1.95
C ALA A 282 -22.35 -8.17 -3.22
N LYS A 283 -23.22 -7.25 -3.65
CA LYS A 283 -23.97 -7.38 -4.91
C LYS A 283 -23.05 -7.44 -6.12
N PHE A 284 -22.01 -6.60 -6.17
CA PHE A 284 -21.01 -6.64 -7.23
C PHE A 284 -20.31 -8.00 -7.32
N VAL A 285 -19.86 -8.55 -6.19
CA VAL A 285 -19.22 -9.87 -6.13
C VAL A 285 -20.14 -10.97 -6.67
N GLN A 286 -21.42 -10.94 -6.29
CA GLN A 286 -22.41 -11.92 -6.75
C GLN A 286 -22.66 -11.80 -8.26
N LEU A 287 -22.94 -10.60 -8.77
CA LEU A 287 -23.24 -10.38 -10.18
C LEU A 287 -22.07 -10.75 -11.10
N THR A 288 -20.85 -10.51 -10.64
CA THR A 288 -19.64 -10.78 -11.44
C THR A 288 -19.20 -12.26 -11.40
N LYS A 289 -19.83 -13.12 -10.57
CA LYS A 289 -19.40 -14.51 -10.35
C LYS A 289 -19.33 -15.34 -11.64
N LYS A 290 -20.41 -15.34 -12.43
CA LYS A 290 -20.47 -16.08 -13.70
C LYS A 290 -19.33 -15.65 -14.64
N GLN A 291 -19.14 -14.34 -14.79
CA GLN A 291 -18.10 -13.78 -15.64
C GLN A 291 -16.68 -14.15 -15.16
N ARG A 292 -16.44 -14.17 -13.84
CA ARG A 292 -15.16 -14.62 -13.26
C ARG A 292 -14.87 -16.07 -13.59
N THR A 293 -15.87 -16.94 -13.47
CA THR A 293 -15.75 -18.36 -13.83
C THR A 293 -15.40 -18.53 -15.31
N GLU A 294 -16.13 -17.85 -16.21
CA GLU A 294 -15.88 -17.91 -17.65
C GLU A 294 -14.48 -17.42 -18.03
N LEU A 295 -14.01 -16.35 -17.39
CA LEU A 295 -12.67 -15.79 -17.60
C LEU A 295 -11.56 -16.50 -16.83
N ARG A 296 -11.91 -17.53 -16.03
CA ARG A 296 -10.97 -18.26 -15.16
C ARG A 296 -10.16 -17.34 -14.24
N ILE A 297 -10.83 -16.33 -13.68
CA ILE A 297 -10.25 -15.42 -12.68
C ILE A 297 -10.28 -16.14 -11.34
N SER A 298 -9.10 -16.37 -10.76
CA SER A 298 -8.97 -16.96 -9.42
C SER A 298 -9.54 -16.02 -8.36
N ASP A 299 -10.23 -16.58 -7.36
CA ASP A 299 -10.72 -15.83 -6.20
C ASP A 299 -9.58 -15.12 -5.45
N GLU A 300 -8.39 -15.71 -5.43
CA GLU A 300 -7.18 -15.09 -4.83
C GLU A 300 -6.79 -13.77 -5.51
N CYS A 301 -7.10 -13.60 -6.79
CA CYS A 301 -6.83 -12.38 -7.54
C CYS A 301 -7.98 -11.37 -7.48
N PHE A 302 -9.12 -11.75 -6.90
CA PHE A 302 -10.33 -10.94 -6.89
C PHE A 302 -10.73 -10.48 -5.48
N GLU A 303 -10.83 -11.41 -4.52
CA GLU A 303 -11.19 -11.12 -3.13
C GLU A 303 -10.01 -11.31 -2.19
N ARG A 304 -9.95 -10.48 -1.15
CA ARG A 304 -9.06 -10.66 -0.02
C ARG A 304 -9.71 -11.60 0.98
N PHE A 305 -8.98 -12.63 1.39
CA PHE A 305 -9.48 -13.61 2.34
C PHE A 305 -9.51 -13.02 3.76
N GLY A 306 -10.66 -13.12 4.42
CA GLY A 306 -10.83 -12.79 5.85
C GLY A 306 -10.27 -13.88 6.77
N PRO A 307 -10.09 -13.62 8.09
CA PRO A 307 -9.65 -14.60 9.09
C PRO A 307 -10.28 -15.98 8.85
N LYS A 308 -9.49 -17.06 8.76
CA LYS A 308 -10.07 -18.38 8.52
C LYS A 308 -10.96 -18.68 9.73
N ASN A 309 -12.26 -18.86 9.52
CA ASN A 309 -13.06 -19.56 10.51
C ASN A 309 -12.44 -20.98 10.62
N PRO A 310 -12.13 -21.48 11.83
CA PRO A 310 -11.54 -22.81 12.04
C PRO A 310 -12.38 -23.97 11.43
N SER A 311 -13.60 -23.70 10.97
CA SER A 311 -14.54 -24.69 10.45
C SER A 311 -14.39 -25.01 8.96
N GLN A 312 -13.55 -24.31 8.19
CA GLN A 312 -13.26 -24.72 6.80
C GLN A 312 -12.06 -25.66 6.76
N LYS A 313 -12.35 -26.96 6.95
CA LYS A 313 -11.43 -28.06 6.65
C LYS A 313 -10.95 -27.93 5.21
N VAL A 314 -9.68 -27.60 5.04
CA VAL A 314 -8.97 -27.76 3.77
C VAL A 314 -9.06 -29.24 3.41
N THR A 315 -9.78 -29.56 2.33
CA THR A 315 -9.70 -30.86 1.68
C THR A 315 -8.28 -31.03 1.19
N LYS A 316 -7.46 -31.77 1.94
CA LYS A 316 -6.13 -32.18 1.52
C LYS A 316 -6.27 -33.00 0.23
N ALA A 317 -5.57 -32.57 -0.81
CA ALA A 317 -5.40 -33.37 -2.03
C ALA A 317 -4.81 -34.75 -1.69
N PRO A 318 -5.18 -35.82 -2.42
CA PRO A 318 -4.73 -37.17 -2.10
C PRO A 318 -3.22 -37.27 -2.32
N ARG A 319 -2.50 -37.59 -1.24
CA ARG A 319 -1.09 -37.99 -1.28
C ARG A 319 -0.98 -39.24 -2.15
N ARG A 320 -0.31 -39.13 -3.31
CA ARG A 320 0.17 -40.28 -4.09
C ARG A 320 1.01 -41.17 -3.17
N ALA A 321 0.60 -42.43 -3.04
CA ALA A 321 1.34 -43.46 -2.35
C ALA A 321 2.71 -43.67 -3.03
N ARG A 322 3.79 -43.55 -2.27
CA ARG A 322 5.10 -44.07 -2.66
C ARG A 322 5.08 -45.58 -2.36
N SER A 323 5.15 -46.39 -3.41
CA SER A 323 5.39 -47.83 -3.32
C SER A 323 6.83 -48.08 -2.85
N ALA A 324 6.98 -48.85 -1.78
CA ALA A 324 8.23 -49.40 -1.32
C ALA A 324 8.22 -50.93 -1.53
N ALA A 325 9.18 -51.42 -2.32
CA ALA A 325 9.74 -52.78 -2.41
C ALA A 325 10.48 -52.80 -3.77
N THR A 326 11.75 -53.16 -3.89
CA THR A 326 12.31 -54.45 -3.48
C THR A 326 13.81 -54.29 -3.23
N ARG A 327 14.29 -54.72 -2.05
CA ARG A 327 15.70 -54.99 -1.77
C ARG A 327 16.02 -56.37 -2.33
N GLN A 328 16.96 -56.46 -3.27
CA GLN A 328 17.65 -57.72 -3.56
C GLN A 328 19.01 -57.70 -2.85
N SER A 329 19.16 -58.70 -1.98
CA SER A 329 20.38 -59.16 -1.35
C SER A 329 21.36 -59.68 -2.40
N GLY A 330 22.54 -59.08 -2.48
CA GLY A 330 23.69 -59.57 -3.25
C GLY A 330 24.87 -59.78 -2.30
N THR A 331 25.26 -61.04 -2.18
CA THR A 331 26.31 -61.63 -1.36
C THR A 331 27.71 -61.11 -1.69
N LEU A 332 28.53 -60.84 -0.67
CA LEU A 332 29.98 -60.61 -0.78
C LEU A 332 30.74 -61.93 -0.55
N PRO A 333 31.77 -62.22 -1.36
CA PRO A 333 33.04 -62.76 -0.88
C PRO A 333 34.09 -61.64 -1.03
N GLY A 334 35.00 -61.37 -0.11
CA GLY A 334 35.85 -62.30 0.64
C GLY A 334 37.29 -61.80 0.42
N LEU A 335 37.94 -61.41 1.52
CA LEU A 335 39.40 -61.34 1.76
C LEU A 335 40.34 -60.90 0.61
N GLU A 336 41.10 -59.82 0.82
CA GLU A 336 42.53 -59.95 1.14
C GLU A 336 43.16 -58.63 1.57
N SER A 337 44.00 -58.76 2.59
CA SER A 337 44.90 -57.80 3.19
C SER A 337 46.05 -57.40 2.27
N HIS A 338 46.53 -56.16 2.31
CA HIS A 338 47.97 -55.89 2.37
C HIS A 338 48.27 -54.48 2.90
N HIS A 339 49.01 -54.46 4.01
CA HIS A 339 49.87 -53.36 4.41
C HIS A 339 50.97 -53.14 3.35
N LYS A 340 51.12 -51.90 2.89
CA LYS A 340 52.35 -51.11 3.03
C LYS A 340 52.11 -49.67 2.60
#